data_AF-A0A2I1H302-F1
#
_entry.id   AF-A0A2I1H302-F1
#
_cell.length_a   1.000
_cell.length_b   1.000
_cell.length_c   1.000
_cell.angle_alpha   90.00
_cell.angle_beta   90.00
_cell.angle_gamma   90.00
#
_symmetry.space_group_name_H-M   'P 1'
#
loop_
_entity.id
_entity.type
_entity.pdbx_description
1 polymer ?
#
loop_
_entity_poly.entity_id
_entity_poly.type
_entity_poly.pdbx_seq_one_letter_code
_entity_poly.pdbx_strand_id
1 'polypeptide(L)'
;MQKEVEMYKDLADIQGKYIPKLVCYGYYGGGMSFVIGLTIVGSMLSDQKITEQQKTRAIKGLEAIHKHGILHNDIREENILINDKGALYLIDFGMASREDTKKKRKLFEEEQLKLSQLLDGYIV
;
A
#
# COMPACT_ATOMS: atom_id res chain seq x y z
N MET A 1 -10.44 10.29 2.31
CA MET A 1 -10.35 9.82 3.71
C MET A 1 -11.38 8.74 4.08
N GLN A 2 -12.71 8.96 4.07
CA GLN A 2 -13.65 7.85 4.39
C GLN A 2 -13.47 6.63 3.47
N LYS A 3 -13.33 6.87 2.16
CA LYS A 3 -13.01 5.83 1.17
C LYS A 3 -11.75 5.04 1.52
N GLU A 4 -10.71 5.71 2.01
CA GLU A 4 -9.43 5.11 2.39
C GLU A 4 -9.59 4.17 3.60
N VAL A 5 -10.37 4.58 4.60
CA VAL A 5 -10.74 3.71 5.73
C VAL A 5 -11.42 2.44 5.25
N GLU A 6 -12.33 2.54 4.28
CA GLU A 6 -12.99 1.35 3.72
C GLU A 6 -12.01 0.43 2.98
N MET A 7 -10.98 0.97 2.32
CA MET A 7 -9.91 0.13 1.73
C MET A 7 -9.13 -0.61 2.82
N TYR A 8 -8.73 0.08 3.89
CA TYR A 8 -8.06 -0.58 5.02
C TYR A 8 -8.94 -1.67 5.64
N LYS A 9 -10.25 -1.46 5.77
CA LYS A 9 -11.19 -2.47 6.29
C LYS A 9 -11.27 -3.70 5.38
N ASP A 10 -11.37 -3.50 4.07
CA ASP A 10 -11.40 -4.61 3.12
C ASP A 10 -10.10 -5.42 3.12
N LEU A 11 -8.98 -4.78 3.48
CA LEU A 11 -7.64 -5.35 3.54
C LEU A 11 -7.23 -5.80 4.96
N ALA A 12 -8.19 -6.04 5.85
CA ALA A 12 -7.92 -6.31 7.27
C ALA A 12 -6.99 -7.50 7.54
N ASP A 13 -7.03 -8.55 6.71
CA ASP A 13 -6.24 -9.77 6.85
C ASP A 13 -4.75 -9.59 6.47
N ILE A 14 -4.42 -8.54 5.70
CA ILE A 14 -3.05 -8.23 5.27
C ILE A 14 -2.39 -7.10 6.06
N GLN A 15 -3.14 -6.44 6.95
CA GLN A 15 -2.63 -5.39 7.83
C GLN A 15 -1.52 -5.90 8.76
N GLY A 16 -0.50 -5.06 8.97
CA GLY A 16 0.71 -5.39 9.74
C GLY A 16 1.72 -6.26 8.98
N LYS A 17 1.35 -6.81 7.82
CA LYS A 17 2.24 -7.62 6.98
C LYS A 17 2.70 -6.90 5.72
N TYR A 18 1.76 -6.26 5.01
CA TYR A 18 2.03 -5.56 3.75
C TYR A 18 1.55 -4.09 3.75
N ILE A 19 0.61 -3.76 4.64
CA ILE A 19 0.09 -2.40 4.84
C ILE A 19 0.05 -2.11 6.35
N PRO A 20 0.10 -0.86 6.82
CA PRO A 20 -0.04 -0.53 8.23
C PRO A 20 -1.37 -1.03 8.82
N LYS A 21 -1.43 -1.25 10.13
CA LYS A 21 -2.71 -1.54 10.78
C LYS A 21 -3.49 -0.26 10.99
N LEU A 22 -4.78 -0.30 10.68
CA LEU A 22 -5.74 0.75 11.02
C LEU A 22 -6.03 0.66 12.53
N VAL A 23 -5.69 1.72 13.26
CA VAL A 23 -5.83 1.80 14.73
C VAL A 23 -7.12 2.52 15.10
N CYS A 24 -7.37 3.66 14.46
CA CYS A 24 -8.58 4.46 14.72
C CYS A 24 -8.92 5.31 13.51
N TYR A 25 -10.17 5.74 13.41
CA TYR A 25 -10.59 6.76 12.47
C TYR A 25 -11.83 7.47 13.00
N GLY A 26 -12.06 8.71 12.57
CA GLY A 26 -13.26 9.45 12.96
C GLY A 26 -13.11 10.94 12.84
N TYR A 27 -14.18 11.66 13.20
CA TYR A 27 -14.17 13.11 13.25
C TYR A 27 -13.57 13.60 14.57
N TYR A 28 -12.67 14.56 14.47
CA TYR A 28 -12.03 15.27 15.57
C TYR A 28 -12.46 16.74 15.59
N GLY A 29 -12.40 17.38 16.77
CA GLY A 29 -12.74 18.80 16.93
C GLY A 29 -14.20 19.12 16.63
N GLY A 30 -15.15 18.25 17.02
CA GLY A 30 -16.57 18.48 16.77
C GLY A 30 -17.00 18.40 15.29
N GLY A 31 -16.25 17.67 14.45
CA GLY A 31 -16.57 17.50 13.03
C GLY A 31 -15.62 18.23 12.07
N MET A 32 -14.71 19.06 12.58
CA MET A 32 -13.84 19.91 11.75
C MET A 32 -12.82 19.12 10.91
N SER A 33 -12.36 17.97 11.40
CA SER A 33 -11.35 17.18 10.69
C SER A 33 -11.67 15.71 10.78
N PHE A 34 -11.49 14.99 9.68
CA PHE A 34 -11.48 13.53 9.70
C PHE A 34 -10.05 13.05 9.87
N VAL A 35 -9.83 12.13 10.79
CA VAL A 35 -8.50 11.61 11.14
C VAL A 35 -8.48 10.10 10.89
N ILE A 36 -7.34 9.61 10.42
CA ILE A 36 -7.00 8.19 10.32
C ILE A 36 -5.72 7.98 11.13
N GLY A 37 -5.75 7.06 12.08
CA GLY A 37 -4.61 6.62 12.85
C GLY A 37 -4.16 5.25 12.39
N LEU A 38 -2.89 5.12 12.00
CA LEU A 38 -2.26 3.89 11.55
C LEU A 38 -1.09 3.53 12.46
N THR A 39 -0.67 2.27 12.47
CA THR A 39 0.59 1.87 13.12
C THR A 39 1.79 2.50 12.41
N ILE A 40 2.76 2.98 13.18
CA ILE A 40 4.06 3.38 12.65
C ILE A 40 4.81 2.10 12.25
N VAL A 41 5.21 2.01 10.98
CA VAL A 41 5.89 0.82 10.45
C VAL A 41 7.33 1.07 10.01
N GLY A 42 7.68 2.29 9.59
CA GLY A 42 9.01 2.59 9.06
C GLY A 42 9.12 4.02 8.51
N SER A 43 10.17 4.27 7.74
CA SER A 43 10.40 5.52 7.01
C SER A 43 10.08 5.35 5.53
N MET A 44 9.96 6.44 4.78
CA MET A 44 9.85 6.38 3.31
C MET A 44 11.05 5.65 2.71
N LEU A 45 10.84 4.99 1.57
CA LEU A 45 11.89 4.26 0.85
C LEU A 45 13.07 5.18 0.51
N SER A 46 12.80 6.38 -0.01
CA SER A 46 13.80 7.43 -0.33
C SER A 46 15.08 6.80 -0.92
N ASP A 47 16.29 7.20 -0.53
CA ASP A 47 17.53 6.66 -1.13
C ASP A 47 17.94 5.26 -0.62
N GLN A 48 17.09 4.55 0.14
CA GLN A 48 17.44 3.25 0.67
C GLN A 48 17.48 2.18 -0.42
N LYS A 49 18.60 1.47 -0.49
CA LYS A 49 18.76 0.32 -1.38
C LYS A 49 18.08 -0.93 -0.82
N ILE A 50 17.53 -1.74 -1.71
CA ILE A 50 16.81 -2.97 -1.39
C ILE A 50 17.39 -4.17 -2.13
N THR A 51 17.11 -5.36 -1.62
CA THR A 51 17.44 -6.64 -2.24
C THR A 51 16.30 -7.12 -3.14
N GLU A 52 16.61 -8.04 -4.06
CA GLU A 52 15.61 -8.77 -4.85
C GLU A 52 14.55 -9.47 -3.99
N GLN A 53 14.94 -9.96 -2.81
CA GLN A 53 14.02 -10.59 -1.87
C GLN A 53 13.01 -9.57 -1.30
N GLN A 54 13.46 -8.35 -0.99
CA GLN A 54 12.58 -7.27 -0.52
C GLN A 54 11.63 -6.83 -1.63
N LYS A 55 12.13 -6.64 -2.86
CA LYS A 55 11.27 -6.36 -4.03
C LYS A 55 10.21 -7.43 -4.22
N THR A 56 10.61 -8.70 -4.20
CA THR A 56 9.67 -9.84 -4.32
C THR A 56 8.60 -9.80 -3.23
N ARG A 57 8.94 -9.41 -2.01
CA ARG A 57 7.96 -9.25 -0.91
C ARG A 57 7.01 -8.08 -1.13
N ALA A 58 7.48 -6.96 -1.65
CA ALA A 58 6.62 -5.82 -1.99
C ALA A 58 5.63 -6.18 -3.11
N ILE A 59 6.09 -6.87 -4.15
CA ILE A 59 5.22 -7.38 -5.22
C ILE A 59 4.15 -8.31 -4.64
N LYS A 60 4.51 -9.23 -3.74
CA LYS A 60 3.53 -10.08 -3.03
C LYS A 60 2.53 -9.29 -2.19
N GLY A 61 2.94 -8.14 -1.64
CA GLY A 61 2.05 -7.22 -0.94
C GLY A 61 1.01 -6.61 -1.86
N LEU A 62 1.44 -6.11 -3.03
CA LEU A 62 0.54 -5.58 -4.04
C LEU A 62 -0.39 -6.66 -4.61
N GLU A 63 0.11 -7.87 -4.88
CA GLU A 63 -0.73 -9.00 -5.29
C GLU A 63 -1.78 -9.35 -4.23
N ALA A 64 -1.47 -9.20 -2.94
CA ALA A 64 -2.43 -9.43 -1.87
C ALA A 64 -3.52 -8.35 -1.85
N ILE A 65 -3.20 -7.09 -2.15
CA ILE A 65 -4.18 -6.03 -2.36
C ILE A 65 -5.05 -6.35 -3.59
N HIS A 66 -4.44 -6.74 -4.70
CA HIS A 66 -5.14 -7.08 -5.95
C HIS A 66 -6.10 -8.26 -5.81
N LYS A 67 -5.78 -9.25 -4.97
CA LYS A 67 -6.66 -10.39 -4.67
C LYS A 67 -7.99 -9.97 -4.01
N HIS A 68 -8.02 -8.81 -3.35
CA HIS A 68 -9.25 -8.22 -2.82
C HIS A 68 -10.03 -7.42 -3.88
N GLY A 69 -9.59 -7.45 -5.15
CA GLY A 69 -10.17 -6.65 -6.21
C GLY A 69 -9.87 -5.17 -6.06
N ILE A 70 -8.79 -4.81 -5.38
CA ILE A 70 -8.41 -3.41 -5.14
C ILE A 70 -7.19 -3.06 -5.99
N LEU A 71 -7.28 -1.98 -6.77
CA LEU A 71 -6.12 -1.27 -7.34
C LEU A 71 -5.69 -0.18 -6.38
N HIS A 72 -4.39 0.02 -6.20
CA HIS A 72 -3.87 1.10 -5.34
C HIS A 72 -3.98 2.48 -6.02
N ASN A 73 -3.79 2.51 -7.34
CA ASN A 73 -3.75 3.64 -8.27
C ASN A 73 -2.69 4.72 -8.03
N ASP A 74 -1.89 4.62 -6.95
CA ASP A 74 -0.90 5.64 -6.60
C ASP A 74 0.44 5.03 -6.17
N ILE A 75 0.97 4.15 -7.02
CA ILE A 75 2.31 3.57 -6.85
C ILE A 75 3.38 4.63 -7.16
N ARG A 76 4.11 5.04 -6.13
CA ARG A 76 5.24 6.00 -6.12
C ARG A 76 6.05 5.83 -4.84
N GLU A 77 7.30 6.31 -4.80
CA GLU A 77 8.23 6.07 -3.68
C GLU A 77 7.74 6.62 -2.33
N GLU A 78 6.98 7.70 -2.32
CA GLU A 78 6.44 8.33 -1.10
C GLU A 78 5.36 7.47 -0.45
N ASN A 79 4.74 6.58 -1.22
CA ASN A 79 3.71 5.65 -0.77
C ASN A 79 4.27 4.25 -0.44
N ILE A 80 5.58 4.14 -0.31
CA ILE A 80 6.28 2.92 0.08
C ILE A 80 7.13 3.21 1.30
N LEU A 81 6.82 2.56 2.42
CA LEU A 81 7.61 2.61 3.63
C LEU A 81 8.51 1.38 3.73
N ILE A 82 9.68 1.54 4.33
CA ILE A 82 10.62 0.47 4.66
C ILE A 82 10.95 0.53 6.16
N ASN A 83 10.96 -0.64 6.79
CA ASN A 83 11.33 -0.75 8.20
C ASN A 83 12.78 -1.20 8.41
N ASP A 84 13.22 -1.18 9.67
CA ASP A 84 14.55 -1.62 10.12
C ASP A 84 14.89 -3.08 9.75
N LYS A 85 13.87 -3.91 9.54
CA LYS A 85 13.99 -5.31 9.08
C LYS A 85 13.96 -5.44 7.55
N GLY A 86 13.93 -4.33 6.84
CA GLY A 86 13.86 -4.28 5.38
C GLY A 86 12.50 -4.67 4.79
N ALA A 87 11.43 -4.78 5.59
CA ALA A 87 10.10 -5.05 5.07
C ALA A 87 9.47 -3.78 4.49
N LEU A 88 8.94 -3.91 3.28
CA LEU A 88 8.27 -2.84 2.55
C LEU A 88 6.75 -2.86 2.83
N TYR A 89 6.17 -1.68 3.03
CA TYR A 89 4.75 -1.47 3.31
C TYR A 89 4.16 -0.45 2.33
N LEU A 90 3.01 -0.78 1.74
CA LEU A 90 2.25 0.13 0.87
C LEU A 90 1.31 0.98 1.72
N ILE A 91 1.24 2.28 1.43
CA ILE A 91 0.43 3.27 2.16
C ILE A 91 -0.33 4.20 1.19
N ASP A 92 -1.24 5.01 1.75
CA ASP A 92 -2.07 5.97 1.02
C ASP A 92 -3.03 5.33 0.00
N PHE A 93 -4.16 4.84 0.53
CA PHE A 93 -5.24 4.28 -0.28
C PHE A 93 -6.27 5.34 -0.71
N GLY A 94 -5.91 6.64 -0.69
CA GLY A 94 -6.83 7.72 -1.07
C GLY A 94 -7.34 7.57 -2.51
N MET A 95 -6.47 7.12 -3.41
CA MET A 95 -6.76 6.95 -4.85
C MET A 95 -7.23 5.54 -5.23
N ALA A 96 -7.17 4.57 -4.31
CA ALA A 96 -7.47 3.17 -4.59
C ALA A 96 -8.90 2.94 -5.10
N SER A 97 -9.14 1.92 -5.93
CA SER A 97 -10.47 1.59 -6.45
C SER A 97 -10.77 0.10 -6.40
N ARG A 98 -12.06 -0.25 -6.34
CA ARG A 98 -12.52 -1.64 -6.42
C ARG A 98 -12.86 -1.98 -7.86
N GLU A 99 -12.25 -3.02 -8.40
CA GLU A 99 -12.42 -3.48 -9.76
C GLU A 99 -12.64 -5.00 -9.81
N ASP A 100 -13.34 -5.46 -10.84
CA ASP A 100 -13.48 -6.89 -11.12
C ASP A 100 -12.16 -7.42 -11.69
N THR A 101 -11.49 -8.28 -10.93
CA THR A 101 -10.17 -8.86 -11.27
C THR A 101 -10.15 -9.60 -12.60
N LYS A 102 -11.28 -10.17 -13.05
CA LYS A 102 -11.37 -10.86 -14.34
C LYS A 102 -11.56 -9.87 -15.48
N LYS A 103 -12.45 -8.89 -15.33
CA LYS A 103 -12.76 -7.91 -16.38
C LYS A 103 -11.66 -6.88 -16.57
N LYS A 104 -10.95 -6.53 -15.49
CA LYS A 104 -9.94 -5.47 -15.46
C LYS A 104 -8.53 -6.01 -15.25
N ARG A 105 -8.30 -7.29 -15.52
CA ARG A 105 -6.99 -7.97 -15.35
C ARG A 105 -5.80 -7.16 -15.84
N LYS A 106 -5.93 -6.50 -17.00
CA LYS A 106 -4.89 -5.67 -17.59
C LYS A 106 -4.44 -4.52 -16.67
N LEU A 107 -5.38 -3.89 -15.94
CA LEU A 107 -5.06 -2.79 -15.02
C LEU A 107 -4.22 -3.29 -13.83
N PHE A 108 -4.54 -4.46 -13.30
CA PHE A 108 -3.78 -5.09 -12.22
C PHE A 108 -2.36 -5.45 -12.68
N GLU A 109 -2.22 -6.01 -13.89
CA GLU A 109 -0.92 -6.33 -14.49
C GLU A 109 -0.08 -5.06 -14.74
N GLU A 110 -0.70 -3.99 -15.23
CA GLU A 110 -0.06 -2.68 -15.43
C GLU A 110 0.43 -2.07 -14.11
N GLU A 111 -0.39 -2.10 -13.06
CA GLU A 111 0.00 -1.60 -11.73
C GLU A 111 1.14 -2.42 -11.11
N GLN A 112 1.09 -3.75 -11.27
CA GLN A 112 2.16 -4.64 -10.81
C GLN A 112 3.48 -4.37 -11.55
N LEU A 113 3.42 -4.14 -12.87
CA LEU A 113 4.59 -3.74 -13.67
C LEU A 113 5.14 -2.39 -13.21
N LYS A 114 4.28 -1.41 -12.94
CA LYS A 114 4.67 -0.08 -12.44
C LYS A 114 5.44 -0.20 -11.12
N LEU A 115 4.96 -1.01 -10.17
CA LEU A 115 5.68 -1.25 -8.91
C LEU A 115 7.02 -1.94 -9.15
N SER A 116 7.08 -2.95 -10.02
CA SER A 116 8.33 -3.63 -10.31
C SER A 116 9.39 -2.67 -10.87
N GLN A 117 9.01 -1.87 -11.87
CA GLN A 117 9.90 -0.91 -12.52
C GLN A 117 10.37 0.19 -11.56
N LEU A 118 9.49 0.66 -10.67
CA LEU A 118 9.88 1.59 -9.62
C LEU A 118 10.95 0.99 -8.70
N LEU A 119 10.74 -0.25 -8.25
CA LEU A 119 11.65 -0.93 -7.32
C LEU A 119 12.99 -1.33 -7.96
N ASP A 120 13.04 -1.50 -9.29
CA ASP A 120 14.29 -1.74 -10.03
C ASP A 120 15.32 -0.62 -9.82
N GLY A 121 14.88 0.64 -9.60
CA GLY A 121 15.79 1.76 -9.29
C GLY A 121 16.48 1.67 -7.93
N TYR A 122 15.98 0.82 -7.03
CA TYR A 122 16.46 0.67 -5.66
C TYR A 122 17.27 -0.61 -5.44
N ILE A 123 17.32 -1.53 -6.41
CA ILE A 123 18.08 -2.77 -6.30
C ILE A 123 19.59 -2.51 -6.41
N VAL A 124 20.37 -3.29 -5.67
CA VAL A 124 21.84 -3.40 -5.75
C VAL A 124 22.21 -4.85 -6.03
#